data_AF-A0A848ZIR4-F1
#
_entry.id   AF-A0A848ZIR4-F1
#
_cell.length_a   1.000
_cell.length_b   1.000
_cell.length_c   1.000
_cell.angle_alpha   90.00
_cell.angle_beta   90.00
_cell.angle_gamma   90.00
#
_symmetry.space_group_name_H-M   'P 1'
#
loop_
_entity.id
_entity.type
_entity.pdbx_description
1 polymer ?
#
loop_
_entity_poly.entity_id
_entity_poly.type
_entity_poly.pdbx_seq_one_letter_code
_entity_poly.pdbx_strand_id
1 'polypeptide(L)' 'MLFKHPELLWAFFLLLIPILIHLFQLRRFKKTPFTNVKILKKVVAESRRSNTLKKWLLLFTRLLLLSALIVAFTQP' A
#
# COMPACT_ATOMS: atom_id res chain seq x y z
N MET A 1 -21.13 20.37 16.71
CA MET A 1 -20.68 20.49 15.30
C MET A 1 -21.53 19.54 14.49
N LEU A 2 -22.36 20.09 13.60
CA LEU A 2 -23.19 19.31 12.70
C LEU A 2 -22.39 19.18 11.40
N PHE A 3 -21.77 18.02 11.20
CA PHE A 3 -21.05 17.72 9.96
C PHE A 3 -21.99 17.98 8.78
N LYS A 4 -21.61 18.88 7.87
CA LYS A 4 -22.46 19.25 6.73
C LYS A 4 -22.68 18.10 5.75
N HIS A 5 -21.71 17.20 5.66
CA HIS A 5 -21.71 16.08 4.73
C HIS A 5 -21.40 14.76 5.44
N PRO A 6 -22.35 14.22 6.21
CA PRO A 6 -22.17 12.94 6.90
C PRO A 6 -22.00 11.77 5.93
N GLU A 7 -22.49 11.88 4.68
CA GLU A 7 -22.25 10.88 3.64
C GLU A 7 -20.76 10.63 3.33
N LEU A 8 -19.89 11.62 3.53
CA LEU A 8 -18.46 11.47 3.26
C LEU A 8 -17.75 10.55 4.24
N LEU A 9 -18.33 10.27 5.41
CA LEU A 9 -17.80 9.26 6.35
C LEU A 9 -17.79 7.86 5.72
N TRP A 10 -18.73 7.57 4.81
CA TRP A 10 -18.74 6.30 4.07
C TRP A 10 -17.57 6.18 3.09
N ALA A 11 -16.91 7.28 2.70
CA ALA A 11 -15.73 7.23 1.83
C ALA A 11 -14.53 6.51 2.48
N PHE A 12 -14.51 6.34 3.82
CA PHE A 12 -13.51 5.52 4.49
C PHE A 12 -13.52 4.06 4.02
N PHE A 13 -14.66 3.53 3.58
CA PHE A 13 -14.72 2.19 3.00
C PHE A 13 -13.93 2.08 1.68
N LEU A 14 -13.75 3.18 0.95
CA LEU A 14 -12.93 3.20 -0.26
C LEU A 14 -11.44 2.99 0.05
N LEU A 15 -10.96 3.42 1.24
CA LEU A 15 -9.58 3.17 1.68
C LEU A 15 -9.30 1.69 1.95
N LEU A 16 -10.32 0.85 2.15
CA LEU A 16 -10.12 -0.59 2.29
C LEU A 16 -9.61 -1.24 0.99
N ILE A 17 -9.98 -0.71 -0.17
CA ILE A 17 -9.58 -1.25 -1.48
C ILE A 17 -8.04 -1.34 -1.63
N PRO A 18 -7.26 -0.27 -1.47
CA PRO A 18 -5.80 -0.33 -1.58
C PRO A 18 -5.16 -1.21 -0.50
N ILE A 19 -5.76 -1.32 0.69
CA ILE A 19 -5.29 -2.20 1.77
C ILE A 19 -5.45 -3.66 1.34
N LEU A 20 -6.62 -4.04 0.83
CA LEU A 20 -6.90 -5.38 0.33
C LEU A 20 -6.01 -5.76 -0.86
N ILE A 21 -5.82 -4.86 -1.83
CA ILE A 21 -4.94 -5.08 -2.98
C ILE A 21 -3.49 -5.32 -2.51
N HIS A 22 -3.04 -4.60 -1.48
CA HIS A 22 -1.69 -4.78 -0.95
C HIS A 22 -1.51 -6.12 -0.24
N LEU A 23 -2.48 -6.50 0.60
CA LEU A 23 -2.52 -7.79 1.31
C LEU A 23 -2.54 -8.98 0.36
N PHE A 24 -3.35 -8.90 -0.71
CA PHE A 24 -3.50 -10.01 -1.65
C PHE A 24 -2.33 -10.19 -2.62
N GLN A 25 -1.32 -9.31 -2.60
CA GLN A 25 -0.11 -9.37 -3.43
C GLN A 25 -0.36 -10.06 -4.79
N LEU A 26 -1.32 -9.55 -5.59
CA LEU A 26 -1.78 -10.13 -6.87
C LEU A 26 -0.67 -10.37 -7.91
N ARG A 27 0.57 -9.98 -7.60
CA ARG A 27 1.75 -10.20 -8.41
C ARG A 27 2.44 -11.51 -8.04
N ARG A 28 2.03 -12.61 -8.69
CA ARG A 28 2.81 -13.86 -8.65
C ARG A 28 4.18 -13.63 -9.30
N PHE A 29 5.25 -13.84 -8.54
CA PHE A 29 6.60 -13.74 -9.06
C PHE A 29 6.92 -14.97 -9.92
N LYS A 30 7.06 -14.80 -11.25
CA LYS A 30 7.60 -15.85 -12.13
C LYS A 30 9.10 -16.04 -11.82
N LYS A 31 9.48 -17.25 -11.43
CA LYS A 31 10.87 -17.64 -11.19
C LYS A 31 11.49 -18.05 -12.53
N THR A 32 12.34 -17.21 -13.12
CA THR A 32 13.14 -17.60 -14.28
C THR A 32 14.40 -18.33 -13.80
N PRO A 33 14.74 -19.51 -14.34
CA PRO A 33 15.97 -20.20 -14.01
C PRO A 33 17.14 -19.46 -14.69
N PHE A 34 17.97 -18.78 -13.88
CA PHE A 34 19.22 -18.19 -14.36
C PHE A 34 20.37 -19.19 -14.14
N THR A 35 21.15 -19.46 -15.19
CA THR A 35 22.12 -20.55 -15.29
C THR A 35 23.40 -20.37 -14.46
N ASN A 36 23.69 -19.17 -13.92
CA ASN A 36 24.89 -18.96 -13.09
C ASN A 36 24.70 -17.81 -12.06
N VAL A 37 24.25 -18.08 -10.83
CA VAL A 37 23.80 -17.04 -9.86
C VAL A 37 24.16 -17.27 -8.38
N LYS A 38 25.28 -17.92 -8.03
CA LYS A 38 25.69 -18.08 -6.61
C LYS A 38 25.88 -16.72 -5.89
N ILE A 39 26.36 -15.69 -6.58
CA ILE A 39 26.62 -14.36 -6.01
C ILE A 39 25.34 -13.48 -6.05
N LEU A 40 24.60 -13.48 -7.17
CA LEU A 40 23.37 -12.68 -7.29
C LEU A 40 22.23 -13.17 -6.37
N LYS A 41 22.13 -14.47 -6.06
CA LYS A 41 21.10 -14.98 -5.14
C LYS A 41 21.16 -14.37 -3.73
N LYS A 42 22.37 -14.11 -3.21
CA LYS A 42 22.55 -13.53 -1.87
C LYS A 42 22.06 -12.07 -1.80
N VAL A 43 22.41 -11.26 -2.80
CA VAL A 43 22.01 -9.83 -2.87
C VAL A 43 20.51 -9.66 -3.12
N VAL A 44 19.91 -10.52 -3.96
CA VAL A 44 18.46 -10.47 -4.24
C VAL A 44 17.63 -10.85 -3.01
N ALA A 45 18.14 -11.74 -2.15
CA ALA A 45 17.46 -12.11 -0.90
C ALA A 45 17.40 -10.94 0.10
N GLU A 46 18.52 -10.22 0.26
CA GLU A 46 18.62 -9.02 1.13
C GLU A 46 17.74 -7.86 0.61
N SER A 47 17.79 -7.58 -0.71
CA SER A 47 17.01 -6.50 -1.33
C SER A 47 15.50 -6.67 -1.18
N ARG A 48 15.00 -7.92 -1.18
CA ARG A 48 13.57 -8.23 -1.00
C ARG A 48 13.01 -7.75 0.34
N ARG A 49 13.81 -7.79 1.41
CA ARG A 49 13.37 -7.42 2.76
C ARG A 49 13.23 -5.90 2.89
N SER A 50 14.21 -5.14 2.35
CA SER A 50 14.18 -3.67 2.36
C SER A 50 13.03 -3.09 1.52
N ASN A 51 12.75 -3.69 0.36
CA ASN A 51 11.70 -3.19 -0.53
C ASN A 51 10.28 -3.41 0.03
N THR A 52 10.13 -4.32 1.00
CA THR A 52 8.85 -4.56 1.68
C THR A 52 8.53 -3.41 2.64
N LEU A 53 9.48 -3.00 3.50
CA LEU A 53 9.28 -1.88 4.42
C LEU A 53 8.98 -0.56 3.68
N LYS A 54 9.74 -0.25 2.63
CA LYS A 54 9.49 0.94 1.80
C LYS A 54 8.10 0.92 1.16
N LYS A 55 7.62 -0.26 0.74
CA LYS A 55 6.27 -0.45 0.22
C LYS A 55 5.18 -0.16 1.24
N TRP A 56 5.34 -0.64 2.48
CA TRP A 56 4.40 -0.35 3.57
C TRP A 56 4.38 1.14 3.93
N LEU A 57 5.53 1.79 3.97
CA LEU A 57 5.63 3.24 4.22
C LEU A 57 4.86 4.03 3.14
N LEU A 58 5.03 3.64 1.86
CA LEU A 58 4.39 4.28 0.71
C LEU A 58 2.86 4.04 0.70
N LEU A 59 2.42 2.84 1.11
CA LEU A 59 1.00 2.55 1.32
C LEU A 59 0.42 3.48 2.39
N PHE A 60 1.09 3.59 3.54
CA PHE A 60 0.62 4.39 4.67
C PHE A 60 0.51 5.88 4.32
N THR A 61 1.48 6.41 3.58
CA THR A 61 1.42 7.82 3.09
C THR A 61 0.27 8.05 2.13
N ARG A 62 -0.02 7.10 1.22
CA ARG A 62 -1.19 7.19 0.33
C ARG A 62 -2.51 7.16 1.10
N LEU A 63 -2.62 6.29 2.11
CA LEU A 63 -3.82 6.22 2.95
C LEU A 63 -4.01 7.49 3.79
N LEU A 64 -2.94 8.01 4.39
CA LEU A 64 -2.97 9.26 5.18
C LEU A 64 -3.44 10.46 4.34
N LEU A 65 -2.92 10.60 3.12
CA LEU A 65 -3.35 11.66 2.20
C LEU A 65 -4.84 11.55 1.86
N LEU A 66 -5.32 10.34 1.57
CA LEU A 66 -6.74 10.10 1.28
C LEU A 66 -7.62 10.38 2.51
N SER A 67 -7.21 9.94 3.70
CA SER A 67 -7.96 10.24 4.93
C SER A 67 -7.97 11.74 5.25
N ALA A 68 -6.85 12.44 5.04
CA ALA A 68 -6.78 13.88 5.25
C ALA A 68 -7.68 14.64 4.29
N LEU A 69 -7.76 14.20 3.02
CA LEU A 69 -8.71 14.76 2.05
C LEU A 69 -10.15 14.53 2.52
N ILE A 70 -10.52 13.30 2.88
CA ILE A 70 -11.89 13.00 3.34
C ILE A 70 -12.26 13.89 4.54
N VAL A 71 -11.37 14.03 5.52
CA VAL A 71 -11.60 14.87 6.70
C VAL A 71 -11.70 16.36 6.33
N ALA A 72 -10.85 16.85 5.42
CA ALA A 72 -10.90 18.22 4.94
C ALA A 72 -12.23 18.54 4.21
N PHE A 73 -12.74 17.58 3.44
CA PHE A 73 -14.01 17.72 2.71
C PHE A 73 -15.25 17.49 3.59
N THR A 74 -15.14 16.78 4.72
CA THR A 74 -16.25 16.63 5.67
C THR A 74 -16.66 17.92 6.37
N GLN A 75 -15.92 19.03 6.22
CA GLN A 75 -16.19 20.34 6.83
C GLN A 75 -16.72 20.20 8.28
N PRO A 76 -15.84 19.86 9.25
CA PRO A 76 -16.23 19.73 10.66
C PRO A 76 -16.86 21.02 11.23
#